data_AF-A0A7K6YS16-F1
#
_entry.id   AF-A0A7K6YS16-F1
#
_cell.length_a   1.000
_cell.length_b   1.000
_cell.length_c   1.000
_cell.angle_alpha   90.00
_cell.angle_beta   90.00
_cell.angle_gamma   90.00
#
_symmetry.space_group_name_H-M   'P 1'
#
loop_
_entity.id
_entity.type
_entity.pdbx_description
1 polymer ?
#
loop_
_entity_poly.entity_id
_entity_poly.type
_entity_poly.pdbx_seq_one_letter_code
_entity_poly.pdbx_strand_id
1 'polypeptide(L)' 'MVNFAQAVRDHWVHILVPLGFVIGCYLDRMNDEKLSAFRNKSQLYRRELKPGEEVTWK' A
#
# COMPACT_ATOMS: atom_id res chain seq x y z
N MET A 1 -35.66 8.07 -12.24
CA MET A 1 -34.41 7.73 -12.96
C MET A 1 -33.29 8.52 -12.32
N VAL A 2 -32.22 7.86 -11.88
CA VAL A 2 -31.08 8.57 -11.28
C VAL A 2 -30.32 9.27 -12.40
N ASN A 3 -30.20 10.60 -12.31
CA ASN A 3 -29.43 11.36 -13.27
C ASN A 3 -27.94 11.29 -12.88
N PHE A 4 -27.21 10.40 -13.55
CA PHE A 4 -25.78 10.18 -13.29
C PHE A 4 -24.94 11.46 -13.40
N ALA A 5 -25.29 12.38 -14.31
CA ALA A 5 -24.56 13.63 -14.46
C ALA A 5 -24.70 14.55 -13.23
N GLN A 6 -25.89 14.59 -12.62
CA GLN A 6 -26.12 15.33 -11.38
C GLN A 6 -25.45 14.64 -10.18
N ALA A 7 -25.57 13.31 -10.09
CA ALA A 7 -24.95 12.54 -9.01
C ALA A 7 -23.42 12.74 -8.97
N VAL A 8 -22.75 12.69 -10.13
CA VAL A 8 -21.30 12.96 -10.23
C VAL A 8 -20.99 14.40 -9.83
N ARG A 9 -21.75 15.39 -10.33
CA ARG A 9 -21.54 16.82 -9.97
C ARG A 9 -21.65 17.08 -8.47
N ASP A 10 -22.58 16.41 -7.79
CA ASP A 10 -22.90 16.72 -6.40
C ASP A 10 -22.07 15.87 -5.41
N HIS A 11 -21.68 14.64 -5.78
CA HIS A 11 -21.07 13.68 -4.85
C HIS A 11 -19.60 13.32 -5.13
N TRP A 12 -18.97 13.86 -6.19
CA TRP A 12 -17.58 13.52 -6.54
C TRP A 12 -16.58 13.78 -5.39
N VAL A 13 -16.85 14.77 -4.53
CA VAL A 13 -15.98 15.13 -3.40
C VAL A 13 -15.82 13.98 -2.40
N HIS A 14 -16.83 13.11 -2.26
CA HIS A 14 -16.76 11.97 -1.34
C HIS A 14 -15.72 10.92 -1.74
N ILE A 15 -15.27 10.92 -3.00
CA ILE A 15 -14.24 10.00 -3.49
C ILE A 15 -12.84 10.47 -3.09
N LEU A 16 -12.65 11.76 -2.79
CA LEU A 16 -11.32 12.34 -2.56
C LEU A 16 -10.60 11.73 -1.35
N VAL A 17 -11.31 11.53 -0.24
CA VAL A 17 -10.70 10.99 1.00
C VAL A 17 -10.33 9.50 0.83
N PRO A 18 -11.23 8.61 0.37
CA PRO A 18 -10.85 7.22 0.09
C PRO A 18 -9.70 7.11 -0.90
N LEU A 19 -9.68 7.94 -1.96
CA LEU A 19 -8.60 7.93 -2.94
C LEU A 19 -7.28 8.38 -2.32
N GLY A 20 -7.29 9.45 -1.52
CA GLY A 20 -6.12 9.92 -0.79
C GLY A 20 -5.56 8.87 0.17
N PHE A 21 -6.43 8.11 0.85
CA PHE A 21 -6.01 7.00 1.70
C PHE A 21 -5.31 5.89 0.91
N VAL A 22 -5.87 5.48 -0.23
CA VAL A 22 -5.26 4.46 -1.09
C VAL A 22 -3.88 4.92 -1.60
N ILE A 23 -3.77 6.19 -2.00
CA ILE A 23 -2.50 6.78 -2.41
C ILE A 23 -1.49 6.79 -1.26
N GLY A 24 -1.91 7.19 -0.06
CA GLY A 24 -1.07 7.17 1.15
C GLY A 24 -0.51 5.77 1.42
N CYS A 25 -1.37 4.76 1.47
CA CYS A 25 -0.94 3.37 1.67
C CYS A 25 0.01 2.88 0.56
N TYR A 26 -0.18 3.31 -0.68
CA TYR A 26 0.73 2.97 -1.77
C TYR A 26 2.11 3.59 -1.58
N LEU A 27 2.17 4.86 -1.17
CA LEU A 27 3.42 5.57 -0.93
C LEU A 27 4.19 4.98 0.26
N ASP A 28 3.49 4.62 1.34
CA ASP A 28 4.10 3.97 2.51
C ASP A 28 4.73 2.63 2.12
N ARG A 29 4.00 1.79 1.36
CA ARG A 29 4.53 0.51 0.86
C ARG A 29 5.75 0.69 -0.04
N MET A 30 5.73 1.70 -0.93
CA MET A 30 6.89 2.02 -1.76
C MET A 30 8.10 2.44 -0.90
N ASN A 31 7.86 3.14 0.21
CA ASN A 31 8.91 3.54 1.12
C ASN A 31 9.51 2.36 1.89
N ASP A 32 8.67 1.43 2.36
CA ASP A 32 9.10 0.19 3.03
C ASP A 32 9.98 -0.67 2.10
N GLU A 33 9.62 -0.78 0.83
CA GLU A 33 10.44 -1.47 -0.17
C GLU A 33 11.82 -0.83 -0.36
N LYS A 34 11.91 0.51 -0.34
CA LYS A 34 13.19 1.25 -0.38
C LYS A 34 14.02 1.03 0.88
N LEU A 35 13.38 0.88 2.04
CA LEU A 35 14.02 0.66 3.35
C LEU A 35 14.34 -0.82 3.63
N SER A 36 14.20 -1.70 2.64
CA SER A 36 14.42 -3.14 2.79
C SER A 36 15.89 -3.59 2.85
N ALA A 37 16.86 -2.65 2.85
CA ALA A 37 18.30 -2.95 2.80
C ALA A 37 18.81 -3.88 3.93
N PHE A 38 18.20 -3.78 5.12
CA PHE A 38 18.51 -4.59 6.30
C PHE A 38 17.52 -5.74 6.56
N ARG A 39 16.64 -6.04 5.61
CA ARG A 39 15.69 -7.15 5.71
C ARG A 39 16.44 -8.48 5.86
N ASN A 40 16.02 -9.29 6.83
CA ASN A 40 16.61 -10.60 7.19
C ASN A 40 18.11 -10.54 7.59
N LYS A 41 18.61 -9.38 8.05
CA LYS A 41 20.02 -9.23 8.47
C LYS A 41 20.18 -8.91 9.97
N SER A 42 19.09 -8.64 10.68
CA SER A 42 19.15 -8.36 12.12
C SER A 42 19.48 -9.63 12.91
N GLN A 43 20.27 -9.50 13.98
CA GLN A 43 20.72 -10.65 14.79
C GLN A 43 19.56 -11.47 15.35
N LEU A 44 18.45 -10.82 15.68
CA LEU A 44 17.28 -11.48 16.27
C LEU A 44 16.41 -12.21 15.23
N TYR A 45 16.26 -11.65 14.02
CA TYR A 45 15.28 -12.14 13.03
C TYR A 45 15.92 -12.79 11.81
N ARG A 46 17.25 -12.85 11.73
CA ARG A 46 17.95 -13.52 10.63
C ARG A 46 17.65 -15.02 10.66
N ARG A 47 17.15 -15.54 9.55
CA ARG A 47 16.87 -16.96 9.35
C ARG A 47 17.08 -17.39 7.90
N GLU A 48 17.15 -18.70 7.69
CA GLU A 48 17.08 -19.27 6.34
C GLU A 48 15.67 -19.06 5.75
N LEU A 49 15.62 -18.81 4.45
CA LEU A 49 14.37 -18.62 3.70
C LEU A 49 13.72 -19.98 3.45
N LYS A 50 12.39 -20.03 3.54
CA LYS A 50 11.65 -21.25 3.19
C LYS A 50 11.72 -21.49 1.68
N PRO A 51 11.57 -22.75 1.21
CA PRO A 51 11.47 -23.03 -0.22
C PRO A 51 10.34 -22.20 -0.87
N GLY A 52 10.67 -21.40 -1.88
CA GLY A 52 9.73 -20.50 -2.55
C GLY A 52 9.52 -19.13 -1.88
N GLU A 53 10.18 -18.85 -0.74
CA GLU A 53 10.17 -17.54 -0.08
C GLU A 53 11.33 -16.69 -0.60
N GLU A 54 11.03 -15.58 -1.28
CA GLU A 54 12.06 -14.66 -1.79
C GLU A 54 12.58 -13.71 -0.69
N VAL A 55 11.67 -13.26 0.19
CA VAL A 55 11.91 -12.21 1.17
C VAL A 55 11.09 -12.47 2.44
N THR A 56 11.58 -12.04 3.60
CA THR A 56 10.90 -12.29 4.89
C THR A 56 9.67 -11.41 5.12
N TRP A 57 9.58 -10.25 4.47
CA TRP A 57 8.43 -9.36 4.46
C TRP A 57 8.48 -8.46 3.20
N LYS A 58 7.33 -7.92 2.79
CA LYS A 58 7.18 -7.03 1.64
C LYS A 58 6.91 -5.61 2.10
#